data_AF-A0A7C1ZIV1-F1
#
_entry.id   AF-A0A7C1ZIV1-F1
#
_cell.length_a   1.000
_cell.length_b   1.000
_cell.length_c   1.000
_cell.angle_alpha   90.00
_cell.angle_beta   90.00
_cell.angle_gamma   90.00
#
_symmetry.space_group_name_H-M   'P 1'
#
loop_
_entity.id
_entity.type
_entity.pdbx_description
1 polymer ?
#
loop_
_entity_poly.entity_id
_entity_poly.type
_entity_poly.pdbx_seq_one_letter_code
_entity_poly.pdbx_strand_id
1 'polypeptide(L)'
;MSWFNFHDYRISHTYHHLYTLHPRGDREVVLPVKPTLHVVHLLELFTLNLTSGGEPWSWPLIPVIGGTVKLAFTGKFNKEWLRAIYVDQAAARKKAINWARMVLLFHAAIIVVSIVFKIWLLPILVTLAPFIANWWRYFVGAPMHTGLKDNVPDFRLCVRTITLDPFSRFLYWRMNWHTEHHMFGAVPCYNLKRLSRTIASDMPRPRSLIGGWQEMRKTWKKQQEDPGYQYDTPLPEHKDYNEKEHDPSEASLGELDPKAFE
;
A
#
# COMPACT_ATOMS: atom_id res chain seq x y z
N MET A 1 -15.25 13.77 0.11
CA MET A 1 -14.42 13.28 1.24
C MET A 1 -14.79 11.82 1.46
N SER A 2 -13.82 10.90 1.63
CA SER A 2 -14.09 9.49 1.93
C SER A 2 -13.65 9.15 3.37
N TRP A 3 -13.78 7.89 3.79
CA TRP A 3 -13.29 7.39 5.09
C TRP A 3 -11.75 7.37 5.25
N PHE A 4 -11.02 7.97 4.33
CA PHE A 4 -9.57 7.95 4.29
C PHE A 4 -8.94 9.11 5.07
N ASN A 5 -7.97 8.80 5.93
CA ASN A 5 -7.17 9.81 6.62
C ASN A 5 -5.85 10.04 5.87
N PHE A 6 -5.80 11.11 5.07
CA PHE A 6 -4.62 11.40 4.25
C PHE A 6 -3.39 11.79 5.08
N HIS A 7 -3.57 12.28 6.32
CA HIS A 7 -2.43 12.53 7.21
C HIS A 7 -1.75 11.22 7.62
N ASP A 8 -2.55 10.22 8.02
CA ASP A 8 -2.07 8.89 8.39
C ASP A 8 -1.43 8.19 7.20
N TYR A 9 -2.07 8.24 6.03
CA TYR A 9 -1.50 7.65 4.83
C TYR A 9 -0.20 8.33 4.43
N ARG A 10 -0.17 9.67 4.35
CA ARG A 10 1.04 10.38 3.90
C ARG A 10 2.24 10.03 4.77
N ILE A 11 2.07 10.04 6.09
CA ILE A 11 3.19 9.77 6.99
C ILE A 11 3.60 8.30 6.95
N SER A 12 2.65 7.37 7.03
CA SER A 12 2.91 5.92 6.94
C SER A 12 3.61 5.58 5.63
N HIS A 13 3.08 6.09 4.52
CA HIS A 13 3.55 5.75 3.19
C HIS A 13 4.91 6.39 2.87
N THR A 14 5.24 7.52 3.51
CA THR A 14 6.60 8.08 3.44
C THR A 14 7.61 7.12 4.08
N TYR A 15 7.32 6.60 5.28
CA TYR A 15 8.16 5.58 5.91
C TYR A 15 8.21 4.29 5.10
N HIS A 16 7.07 3.88 4.52
CA HIS A 16 7.02 2.74 3.62
C HIS A 16 8.01 2.91 2.46
N HIS A 17 8.02 4.04 1.76
CA HIS A 17 8.99 4.27 0.68
C HIS A 17 10.46 4.34 1.14
N LEU A 18 10.71 4.84 2.35
CA LEU A 18 12.08 4.95 2.88
C LEU A 18 12.62 3.60 3.35
N TYR A 19 11.76 2.74 3.88
CA TYR A 19 12.15 1.52 4.58
C TYR A 19 11.36 0.30 4.11
N THR A 20 10.95 0.25 2.83
CA THR A 20 10.04 -0.76 2.27
C THR A 20 10.35 -2.15 2.81
N LEU A 21 9.41 -2.73 3.58
CA LEU A 21 9.51 -4.05 4.19
C LEU A 21 10.71 -4.26 5.14
N HIS A 22 11.17 -3.21 5.81
CA HIS A 22 12.10 -3.30 6.94
C HIS A 22 11.32 -3.01 8.23
N PRO A 23 10.90 -4.03 9.02
CA PRO A 23 9.94 -3.87 10.14
C PRO A 23 10.31 -2.85 11.23
N ARG A 24 11.60 -2.48 11.32
CA ARG A 24 12.08 -1.41 12.20
C ARG A 24 11.60 -0.02 11.75
N GLY A 25 11.58 0.24 10.45
CA GLY A 25 11.23 1.52 9.84
C GLY A 25 9.89 1.53 9.08
N ASP A 26 9.37 0.38 8.67
CA ASP A 26 8.11 0.22 7.94
C ASP A 26 7.26 -0.90 8.56
N ARG A 27 6.06 -0.55 9.03
CA ARG A 27 5.02 -1.53 9.41
C ARG A 27 3.69 -1.25 8.72
N GLU A 28 3.72 -0.53 7.60
CA GLU A 28 2.56 -0.38 6.72
C GLU A 28 2.21 -1.73 6.09
N VAL A 29 3.24 -2.46 5.67
CA VAL A 29 3.16 -3.84 5.18
C VAL A 29 4.15 -4.69 5.96
N VAL A 30 3.67 -5.77 6.57
CA VAL A 30 4.50 -6.72 7.31
C VAL A 30 4.32 -8.10 6.69
N LEU A 31 5.41 -8.69 6.23
CA LEU A 31 5.42 -10.05 5.69
C LEU A 31 5.69 -11.09 6.81
N PRO A 32 5.26 -12.35 6.63
CA PRO A 32 4.42 -12.85 5.54
C PRO A 32 2.95 -12.44 5.68
N VAL A 33 2.28 -12.16 4.56
CA VAL A 33 0.83 -11.95 4.51
C VAL A 33 0.17 -13.18 3.88
N LYS A 34 -0.95 -13.63 4.46
CA LYS A 34 -1.77 -14.72 3.92
C LYS A 34 -2.60 -14.21 2.72
N PRO A 35 -2.38 -14.72 1.49
CA PRO A 35 -3.18 -14.32 0.32
C PRO A 35 -4.53 -15.05 0.29
N THR A 36 -5.49 -14.61 1.12
CA THR A 36 -6.74 -15.34 1.32
C THR A 36 -7.65 -15.35 0.08
N LEU A 37 -8.22 -16.51 -0.24
CA LEU A 37 -9.30 -16.67 -1.22
C LEU A 37 -10.48 -17.42 -0.60
N HIS A 38 -10.66 -17.26 0.72
CA HIS A 38 -11.74 -17.90 1.45
C HIS A 38 -13.10 -17.38 0.95
N VAL A 39 -14.08 -18.28 0.78
CA VAL A 39 -15.37 -17.96 0.14
C VAL A 39 -16.10 -16.81 0.85
N VAL A 40 -16.10 -16.78 2.18
CA VAL A 40 -16.72 -15.68 2.95
C VAL A 40 -16.06 -14.34 2.67
N HIS A 41 -14.72 -14.31 2.59
CA HIS A 41 -14.00 -13.08 2.26
C HIS A 41 -14.28 -12.63 0.82
N LEU A 42 -14.31 -13.56 -0.13
CA LEU A 42 -14.70 -13.26 -1.50
C LEU A 42 -16.12 -12.71 -1.56
N LEU A 43 -17.07 -13.31 -0.85
CA LEU A 43 -18.45 -12.80 -0.78
C LEU A 43 -18.48 -11.35 -0.28
N GLU A 44 -17.77 -11.04 0.82
CA GLU A 44 -17.62 -9.68 1.32
C GLU A 44 -17.01 -8.74 0.27
N LEU A 45 -15.94 -9.15 -0.41
CA LEU A 45 -15.27 -8.35 -1.44
C LEU A 45 -16.16 -8.07 -2.66
N PHE A 46 -17.02 -9.00 -3.06
CA PHE A 46 -17.91 -8.84 -4.22
C PHE A 46 -19.26 -8.19 -3.86
N THR A 47 -19.59 -8.09 -2.57
CA THR A 47 -20.86 -7.51 -2.10
C THR A 47 -20.59 -6.31 -1.19
N LEU A 48 -20.68 -6.51 0.13
CA LEU A 48 -20.44 -5.52 1.17
C LEU A 48 -19.34 -6.03 2.11
N ASN A 49 -18.26 -5.28 2.17
CA ASN A 49 -17.09 -5.61 2.95
C ASN A 49 -17.25 -5.15 4.40
N LEU A 50 -17.68 -6.06 5.28
CA LEU A 50 -18.00 -5.72 6.67
C LEU A 50 -16.78 -5.82 7.59
N THR A 51 -16.07 -6.95 7.54
CA THR A 51 -15.01 -7.30 8.50
C THR A 51 -13.74 -7.82 7.85
N SER A 52 -13.84 -8.53 6.72
CA SER A 52 -12.71 -9.12 5.98
C SER A 52 -11.81 -10.09 6.76
N GLY A 53 -12.24 -10.56 7.93
CA GLY A 53 -11.53 -11.58 8.70
C GLY A 53 -10.07 -11.26 9.03
N GLY A 54 -9.70 -9.98 9.10
CA GLY A 54 -8.32 -9.54 9.37
C GLY A 54 -7.38 -9.54 8.15
N GLU A 55 -7.89 -9.72 6.93
CA GLU A 55 -7.10 -9.61 5.69
C GLU A 55 -6.46 -8.22 5.57
N PRO A 56 -5.11 -8.09 5.60
CA PRO A 56 -4.43 -6.79 5.67
C PRO A 56 -4.66 -5.90 4.45
N TRP A 57 -4.88 -6.50 3.28
CA TRP A 57 -5.11 -5.77 2.04
C TRP A 57 -6.56 -5.33 1.85
N SER A 58 -7.46 -5.71 2.75
CA SER A 58 -8.87 -5.33 2.66
C SER A 58 -9.15 -3.96 3.30
N TRP A 59 -10.32 -3.40 3.00
CA TRP A 59 -10.80 -2.13 3.55
C TRP A 59 -12.22 -2.29 4.14
N PRO A 60 -12.38 -3.05 5.24
CA PRO A 60 -13.70 -3.39 5.79
C PRO A 60 -14.38 -2.23 6.53
N LEU A 61 -15.71 -2.16 6.41
CA LEU A 61 -16.57 -1.12 6.98
C LEU A 61 -16.41 -0.96 8.49
N ILE A 62 -16.55 -2.06 9.25
CA ILE A 62 -16.60 -2.00 10.71
C ILE A 62 -15.26 -1.52 11.30
N PRO A 63 -14.10 -2.10 10.93
CA PRO A 63 -12.81 -1.64 11.45
C PRO A 63 -12.45 -0.21 11.00
N VAL A 64 -12.83 0.20 9.79
CA VAL A 64 -12.54 1.54 9.25
C VAL A 64 -13.35 2.61 9.98
N ILE A 65 -14.67 2.43 10.08
CA ILE A 65 -15.53 3.38 10.79
C ILE A 65 -15.19 3.39 12.28
N GLY A 66 -15.06 2.21 12.90
CA GLY A 66 -14.69 2.09 14.32
C GLY A 66 -13.33 2.73 14.63
N GLY A 67 -12.34 2.58 13.75
CA GLY A 67 -11.05 3.25 13.87
C GLY A 67 -11.13 4.76 13.75
N THR A 68 -11.96 5.26 12.82
CA THR A 68 -12.20 6.70 12.64
C THR A 68 -12.89 7.30 13.87
N VAL A 69 -13.92 6.64 14.38
CA VAL A 69 -14.64 7.02 15.61
C VAL A 69 -13.69 7.04 16.80
N LYS A 70 -12.96 5.94 17.05
CA LYS A 70 -12.01 5.87 18.16
C LYS A 70 -10.97 6.98 18.10
N LEU A 71 -10.39 7.23 16.92
CA LEU A 71 -9.41 8.30 16.75
C LEU A 71 -10.02 9.68 17.02
N ALA A 72 -11.20 9.96 16.48
CA ALA A 72 -11.86 11.26 16.63
C ALA A 72 -12.22 11.61 18.08
N PHE A 73 -12.68 10.63 18.86
CA PHE A 73 -13.14 10.84 20.24
C PHE A 73 -12.07 10.64 21.30
N THR A 74 -11.15 9.68 21.11
CA THR A 74 -10.16 9.31 22.14
C THR A 74 -8.74 9.76 21.81
N GLY A 75 -8.47 10.13 20.54
CA GLY A 75 -7.12 10.40 20.05
C GLY A 75 -6.23 9.16 19.95
N LYS A 76 -6.78 7.94 20.19
CA LYS A 76 -6.03 6.68 20.14
C LYS A 76 -6.23 5.98 18.79
N PHE A 77 -5.14 5.58 18.17
CA PHE A 77 -5.17 4.79 16.94
C PHE A 77 -5.47 3.31 17.22
N ASN A 78 -6.11 2.64 16.25
CA ASN A 78 -6.30 1.17 16.28
C ASN A 78 -5.04 0.41 15.88
N LYS A 79 -4.35 0.87 14.81
CA LYS A 79 -3.13 0.24 14.33
C LYS A 79 -1.96 0.56 15.25
N GLU A 80 -1.16 -0.45 15.58
CA GLU A 80 0.09 -0.28 16.34
C GLU A 80 1.04 0.67 15.59
N TRP A 81 1.23 0.45 14.29
CA TRP A 81 2.11 1.26 13.46
C TRP A 81 1.84 2.77 13.55
N LEU A 82 0.57 3.18 13.43
CA LEU A 82 0.21 4.59 13.56
C LEU A 82 0.46 5.12 14.98
N ARG A 83 0.28 4.30 16.03
CA ARG A 83 0.65 4.73 17.39
C ARG A 83 2.15 4.99 17.47
N ALA A 84 2.97 4.10 16.93
CA ALA A 84 4.43 4.22 16.93
C ALA A 84 4.91 5.47 16.17
N ILE A 85 4.41 5.72 14.95
CA ILE A 85 4.81 6.89 14.15
C ILE A 85 4.48 8.22 14.86
N TYR A 86 3.35 8.28 15.56
CA TYR A 86 2.87 9.52 16.19
C TYR A 86 3.29 9.71 17.65
N VAL A 87 4.17 8.86 18.22
CA VAL A 87 4.64 9.01 19.62
C VAL A 87 5.22 10.41 19.83
N ASP A 88 6.16 10.83 18.98
CA ASP A 88 6.89 12.09 19.10
C ASP A 88 6.40 13.18 18.13
N GLN A 89 5.24 12.97 17.50
CA GLN A 89 4.70 13.88 16.47
C GLN A 89 3.34 14.47 16.87
N ALA A 90 3.28 15.12 18.04
CA ALA A 90 2.03 15.63 18.63
C ALA A 90 1.26 16.57 17.69
N ALA A 91 1.95 17.45 16.95
CA ALA A 91 1.33 18.36 16.00
C ALA A 91 0.71 17.63 14.80
N ALA A 92 1.42 16.64 14.24
CA ALA A 92 0.90 15.82 13.14
C ALA A 92 -0.27 14.95 13.61
N ARG A 93 -0.17 14.38 14.81
CA ARG A 93 -1.24 13.61 15.46
C ARG A 93 -2.52 14.43 15.61
N LYS A 94 -2.41 15.70 16.04
CA LYS A 94 -3.55 16.61 16.15
C LYS A 94 -4.25 16.84 14.80
N LYS A 95 -3.48 16.97 13.71
CA LYS A 95 -4.03 17.09 12.35
C LYS A 95 -4.82 15.83 11.95
N ALA A 96 -4.26 14.65 12.20
CA ALA A 96 -4.95 13.38 11.95
C ALA A 96 -6.26 13.24 12.75
N ILE A 97 -6.26 13.62 14.03
CA ILE A 97 -7.47 13.57 14.87
C ILE A 97 -8.54 14.54 14.36
N ASN A 98 -8.15 15.78 14.05
CA ASN A 98 -9.10 16.77 13.52
C ASN A 98 -9.66 16.33 12.17
N TRP A 99 -8.85 15.70 11.32
CA TRP A 99 -9.34 15.14 10.07
C TRP A 99 -10.34 14.01 10.30
N ALA A 100 -10.09 13.10 11.24
CA ALA A 100 -11.05 12.05 11.59
C ALA A 100 -12.42 12.63 12.04
N ARG A 101 -12.40 13.72 12.82
CA ARG A 101 -13.63 14.45 13.21
C ARG A 101 -14.34 15.06 12.00
N MET A 102 -13.60 15.67 11.08
CA MET A 102 -14.16 16.22 9.85
C MET A 102 -14.78 15.16 8.95
N VAL A 103 -14.15 13.98 8.82
CA VAL A 103 -14.70 12.84 8.09
C VAL A 103 -16.03 12.38 8.70
N LEU A 104 -16.10 12.27 10.04
CA LEU A 104 -17.36 11.92 10.72
C LEU A 104 -18.45 12.97 10.51
N LEU A 105 -18.11 14.25 10.65
CA LEU A 105 -19.04 15.35 10.42
C LEU A 105 -19.55 15.35 8.98
N PHE A 106 -18.67 15.14 8.01
CA PHE A 106 -19.04 15.05 6.59
C PHE A 106 -20.04 13.91 6.34
N HIS A 107 -19.75 12.70 6.81
CA HIS A 107 -20.65 11.57 6.61
C HIS A 107 -21.97 11.70 7.40
N ALA A 108 -21.95 12.31 8.59
CA ALA A 108 -23.16 12.65 9.33
C ALA A 108 -24.02 13.67 8.56
N ALA A 109 -23.41 14.71 7.99
CA ALA A 109 -24.10 15.69 7.16
C ALA A 109 -24.74 15.05 5.92
N ILE A 110 -24.04 14.11 5.25
CA ILE A 110 -24.61 13.34 4.14
C ILE A 110 -25.87 12.60 4.59
N ILE A 111 -25.84 11.91 5.74
CA ILE A 111 -27.00 11.18 6.26
C ILE A 111 -28.16 12.13 6.57
N VAL A 112 -27.90 13.26 7.24
CA VAL A 112 -28.94 14.26 7.58
C VAL A 112 -29.58 14.84 6.32
N VAL A 113 -28.79 15.27 5.34
CA VAL A 113 -29.28 15.78 4.05
C VAL A 113 -30.13 14.73 3.34
N SER A 114 -29.69 13.48 3.36
CA SER A 114 -30.42 12.37 2.73
C SER A 114 -31.80 12.13 3.38
N ILE A 115 -31.90 12.27 4.70
CA ILE A 115 -33.17 12.15 5.42
C ILE A 115 -34.09 13.34 5.13
N VAL A 116 -33.57 14.56 5.24
CA VAL A 116 -34.36 15.81 5.06
C VAL A 116 -34.94 15.90 3.64
N PHE A 117 -34.12 15.61 2.64
CA PHE A 117 -34.52 15.70 1.22
C PHE A 117 -35.00 14.36 0.65
N LYS A 118 -35.07 13.30 1.47
CA LYS A 118 -35.47 11.93 1.07
C LYS A 118 -34.61 11.33 -0.07
N ILE A 119 -33.34 11.69 -0.14
CA ILE A 119 -32.37 11.21 -1.14
C ILE A 119 -31.63 9.98 -0.59
N TRP A 120 -32.35 8.87 -0.43
CA TRP A 120 -31.82 7.65 0.22
C TRP A 120 -30.64 7.01 -0.50
N LEU A 121 -30.43 7.33 -1.79
CA LEU A 121 -29.31 6.81 -2.56
C LEU A 121 -27.98 7.50 -2.20
N LEU A 122 -28.02 8.73 -1.65
CA LEU A 122 -26.82 9.52 -1.39
C LEU A 122 -25.87 8.88 -0.34
N PRO A 123 -26.34 8.35 0.81
CA PRO A 123 -25.47 7.64 1.75
C PRO A 123 -24.89 6.35 1.16
N ILE A 124 -25.60 5.70 0.24
CA ILE A 124 -25.11 4.49 -0.44
C ILE A 124 -23.93 4.87 -1.35
N LEU A 125 -24.11 5.87 -2.20
CA LEU A 125 -23.10 6.26 -3.20
C LEU A 125 -21.90 7.03 -2.63
N VAL A 126 -22.03 7.64 -1.45
CA VAL A 126 -20.95 8.44 -0.85
C VAL A 126 -20.39 7.80 0.41
N THR A 127 -21.25 7.43 1.36
CA THR A 127 -20.81 6.91 2.66
C THR A 127 -20.48 5.43 2.61
N LEU A 128 -21.27 4.61 1.90
CA LEU A 128 -21.06 3.17 1.83
C LEU A 128 -20.23 2.71 0.62
N ALA A 129 -20.14 3.52 -0.44
CA ALA A 129 -19.44 3.17 -1.67
C ALA A 129 -18.02 2.62 -1.47
N PRO A 130 -17.17 3.14 -0.56
CA PRO A 130 -15.83 2.58 -0.34
C PRO A 130 -15.80 1.14 0.20
N PHE A 131 -16.94 0.59 0.64
CA PHE A 131 -17.07 -0.75 1.22
C PHE A 131 -17.84 -1.72 0.31
N ILE A 132 -18.31 -1.25 -0.85
CA ILE A 132 -19.08 -2.06 -1.79
C ILE A 132 -18.14 -2.54 -2.90
N ALA A 133 -18.22 -3.83 -3.23
CA ALA A 133 -17.51 -4.44 -4.36
C ALA A 133 -15.98 -4.13 -4.41
N ASN A 134 -15.27 -4.28 -3.28
CA ASN A 134 -13.83 -4.01 -3.18
C ASN A 134 -12.90 -5.04 -3.86
N TRP A 135 -13.44 -6.08 -4.50
CA TRP A 135 -12.67 -7.17 -5.10
C TRP A 135 -11.54 -6.66 -6.02
N TRP A 136 -11.80 -5.68 -6.89
CA TRP A 136 -10.81 -5.22 -7.86
C TRP A 136 -9.56 -4.63 -7.17
N ARG A 137 -9.77 -3.79 -6.14
CA ARG A 137 -8.68 -3.24 -5.33
C ARG A 137 -7.87 -4.35 -4.65
N TYR A 138 -8.54 -5.36 -4.12
CA TYR A 138 -7.88 -6.49 -3.45
C TYR A 138 -7.01 -7.29 -4.44
N PHE A 139 -7.57 -7.68 -5.58
CA PHE A 139 -6.84 -8.48 -6.57
C PHE A 139 -5.65 -7.72 -7.16
N VAL A 140 -5.79 -6.41 -7.43
CA VAL A 140 -4.69 -5.60 -7.97
C VAL A 140 -3.63 -5.30 -6.91
N GLY A 141 -4.01 -4.99 -5.68
CA GLY A 141 -3.09 -4.51 -4.65
C GLY A 141 -2.36 -5.61 -3.88
N ALA A 142 -3.01 -6.74 -3.57
CA ALA A 142 -2.42 -7.78 -2.72
C ALA A 142 -1.06 -8.32 -3.24
N PRO A 143 -0.84 -8.50 -4.55
CA PRO A 143 0.43 -9.00 -5.07
C PRO A 143 1.53 -7.92 -5.17
N MET A 144 1.37 -6.70 -4.67
CA MET A 144 2.44 -5.68 -4.79
C MET A 144 3.71 -6.05 -4.00
N HIS A 145 3.57 -6.59 -2.80
CA HIS A 145 4.68 -6.95 -1.91
C HIS A 145 4.59 -8.39 -1.41
N THR A 146 3.36 -8.93 -1.33
CA THR A 146 3.13 -10.22 -0.70
C THR A 146 3.88 -11.35 -1.41
N GLY A 147 4.57 -12.15 -0.60
CA GLY A 147 5.35 -13.29 -1.05
C GLY A 147 6.70 -12.92 -1.70
N LEU A 148 7.18 -11.69 -1.54
CA LEU A 148 8.54 -11.28 -1.92
C LEU A 148 9.49 -11.25 -0.71
N LYS A 149 10.74 -10.83 -0.91
CA LYS A 149 11.73 -10.65 0.15
C LYS A 149 11.40 -9.43 1.02
N ASP A 150 11.66 -9.53 2.32
CA ASP A 150 11.73 -8.40 3.23
C ASP A 150 13.19 -8.18 3.67
N ASN A 151 13.49 -7.06 4.34
CA ASN A 151 14.84 -6.74 4.82
C ASN A 151 15.95 -6.75 3.75
N VAL A 152 15.61 -6.34 2.51
CA VAL A 152 16.57 -6.18 1.41
C VAL A 152 16.49 -4.74 0.87
N PRO A 153 17.62 -4.06 0.62
CA PRO A 153 17.63 -2.68 0.15
C PRO A 153 17.20 -2.53 -1.31
N ASP A 154 17.27 -3.61 -2.11
CA ASP A 154 16.89 -3.58 -3.52
C ASP A 154 15.36 -3.73 -3.71
N PHE A 155 14.69 -2.64 -4.10
CA PHE A 155 13.25 -2.62 -4.37
C PHE A 155 12.80 -3.66 -5.40
N ARG A 156 13.67 -4.06 -6.34
CA ARG A 156 13.35 -5.06 -7.36
C ARG A 156 13.10 -6.45 -6.77
N LEU A 157 13.61 -6.72 -5.57
CA LEU A 157 13.46 -7.98 -4.86
C LEU A 157 12.28 -7.99 -3.89
N CYS A 158 11.81 -6.82 -3.45
CA CYS A 158 10.78 -6.66 -2.41
C CYS A 158 9.48 -6.00 -2.91
N VAL A 159 9.45 -5.53 -4.16
CA VAL A 159 8.30 -4.87 -4.80
C VAL A 159 8.02 -5.45 -6.19
N ARG A 160 6.74 -5.72 -6.49
CA ARG A 160 6.29 -6.32 -7.75
C ARG A 160 5.60 -5.31 -8.66
N THR A 161 6.06 -5.27 -9.91
CA THR A 161 5.34 -4.63 -11.02
C THR A 161 4.43 -5.63 -11.72
N ILE A 162 3.18 -5.21 -11.93
CA ILE A 162 2.12 -6.04 -12.53
C ILE A 162 1.67 -5.43 -13.85
N THR A 163 1.55 -6.26 -14.88
CA THR A 163 0.90 -5.88 -16.14
C THR A 163 -0.62 -5.97 -15.98
N LEU A 164 -1.27 -4.83 -16.20
CA LEU A 164 -2.73 -4.71 -16.19
C LEU A 164 -3.24 -4.30 -17.56
N ASP A 165 -4.50 -4.63 -17.85
CA ASP A 165 -5.23 -4.13 -19.01
C ASP A 165 -5.38 -2.59 -18.94
N PRO A 166 -5.71 -1.91 -20.06
CA PRO A 166 -5.80 -0.46 -20.11
C PRO A 166 -6.80 0.15 -19.11
N PHE A 167 -7.94 -0.51 -18.88
CA PHE A 167 -8.99 -0.02 -17.98
C PHE A 167 -8.54 -0.13 -16.52
N SER A 168 -8.04 -1.29 -16.10
CA SER A 168 -7.50 -1.45 -14.74
C SER A 168 -6.30 -0.53 -14.51
N ARG A 169 -5.43 -0.35 -15.51
CA ARG A 169 -4.32 0.60 -15.42
C ARG A 169 -4.79 2.04 -15.21
N PHE A 170 -5.87 2.44 -15.88
CA PHE A 170 -6.47 3.76 -15.72
C PHE A 170 -7.05 3.93 -14.31
N LEU A 171 -7.88 2.99 -13.85
CA LEU A 171 -8.47 3.01 -12.51
C LEU A 171 -7.41 3.00 -11.41
N TYR A 172 -6.29 2.32 -11.64
CA TYR A 172 -5.20 2.25 -10.68
C TYR A 172 -4.20 3.40 -10.78
N TRP A 173 -4.49 4.44 -11.56
CA TRP A 173 -3.59 5.57 -11.81
C TRP A 173 -2.17 5.14 -12.19
N ARG A 174 -2.04 4.05 -12.97
CA ARG A 174 -0.74 3.49 -13.38
C ARG A 174 0.17 3.05 -12.22
N MET A 175 -0.36 2.86 -11.01
CA MET A 175 0.35 2.26 -9.86
C MET A 175 0.62 0.77 -10.01
N ASN A 176 0.31 0.20 -11.18
CA ASN A 176 0.77 -1.13 -11.54
C ASN A 176 2.29 -1.18 -11.78
N TRP A 177 2.92 -0.03 -12.08
CA TRP A 177 4.37 0.21 -12.13
C TRP A 177 4.92 0.49 -10.73
N HIS A 178 4.68 -0.46 -9.82
CA HIS A 178 4.87 -0.25 -8.39
C HIS A 178 6.35 -0.33 -7.99
N THR A 179 7.13 -1.20 -8.62
CA THR A 179 8.59 -1.26 -8.40
C THR A 179 9.23 0.06 -8.83
N GLU A 180 8.84 0.61 -9.97
CA GLU A 180 9.34 1.91 -10.44
C GLU A 180 8.93 3.06 -9.53
N HIS A 181 7.69 3.03 -9.01
CA HIS A 181 7.23 4.01 -8.03
C HIS A 181 8.06 3.99 -6.75
N HIS A 182 8.44 2.81 -6.26
CA HIS A 182 9.31 2.67 -5.10
C HIS A 182 10.74 3.15 -5.35
N MET A 183 11.33 2.78 -6.50
CA MET A 183 12.68 3.22 -6.88
C MET A 183 12.76 4.74 -7.13
N PHE A 184 11.70 5.34 -7.67
CA PHE A 184 11.67 6.74 -8.09
C PHE A 184 10.41 7.46 -7.56
N GLY A 185 10.27 7.55 -6.24
CA GLY A 185 9.07 8.10 -5.56
C GLY A 185 8.68 9.52 -5.94
N ALA A 186 9.61 10.33 -6.45
CA ALA A 186 9.35 11.69 -6.94
C ALA A 186 8.70 11.73 -8.34
N VAL A 187 8.74 10.62 -9.10
CA VAL A 187 8.16 10.57 -10.45
C VAL A 187 6.64 10.44 -10.34
N PRO A 188 5.88 11.38 -10.92
CA PRO A 188 4.43 11.33 -10.82
C PRO A 188 3.85 10.13 -11.58
N CYS A 189 2.74 9.59 -11.07
CA CYS A 189 2.14 8.33 -11.54
C CYS A 189 1.86 8.29 -13.06
N TYR A 190 1.50 9.43 -13.66
CA TYR A 190 1.24 9.52 -15.10
C TYR A 190 2.50 9.28 -15.96
N ASN A 191 3.70 9.54 -15.42
CA ASN A 191 4.99 9.34 -16.08
C ASN A 191 5.63 7.96 -15.82
N LEU A 192 5.10 7.15 -14.91
CA LEU A 192 5.69 5.84 -14.58
C LEU A 192 5.77 4.89 -15.76
N LYS A 193 4.81 4.94 -16.69
CA LYS A 193 4.87 4.15 -17.93
C LYS A 193 6.10 4.53 -18.78
N ARG A 194 6.48 5.81 -18.80
CA ARG A 194 7.67 6.28 -19.52
C ARG A 194 8.92 5.82 -18.80
N LEU A 195 8.97 6.01 -17.48
CA LEU A 195 10.08 5.55 -16.64
C LEU A 195 10.32 4.06 -16.80
N SER A 196 9.28 3.22 -16.67
CA SER A 196 9.37 1.77 -16.81
C SER A 196 10.00 1.33 -18.14
N ARG A 197 9.70 2.04 -19.24
CA ARG A 197 10.34 1.78 -20.54
C ARG A 197 11.80 2.20 -20.56
N THR A 198 12.14 3.31 -19.93
CA THR A 198 13.51 3.83 -19.87
C THR A 198 14.43 2.89 -19.12
N ILE A 199 13.99 2.35 -17.99
CA ILE A 199 14.81 1.48 -17.12
C ILE A 199 14.56 -0.01 -17.37
N ALA A 200 13.82 -0.38 -18.42
CA ALA A 200 13.34 -1.75 -18.65
C ALA A 200 14.46 -2.80 -18.68
N SER A 201 15.67 -2.43 -19.10
CA SER A 201 16.82 -3.34 -19.14
C SER A 201 17.32 -3.76 -17.76
N ASP A 202 17.08 -2.94 -16.73
CA ASP A 202 17.61 -3.12 -15.38
C ASP A 202 16.55 -3.67 -14.41
N MET A 203 15.34 -3.90 -14.93
CA MET A 203 14.17 -4.32 -14.17
C MET A 203 13.86 -5.81 -14.35
N PRO A 204 13.35 -6.48 -13.31
CA PRO A 204 12.83 -7.83 -13.46
C PRO A 204 11.62 -7.83 -14.40
N ARG A 205 11.41 -8.94 -15.12
CA ARG A 205 10.28 -9.06 -16.06
C ARG A 205 8.94 -8.82 -15.34
N PRO A 206 8.09 -7.88 -15.78
CA PRO A 206 6.78 -7.66 -15.16
C PRO A 206 5.91 -8.92 -15.12
N ARG A 207 5.18 -9.13 -14.02
CA ARG A 207 4.27 -10.28 -13.88
C ARG A 207 2.90 -9.92 -14.43
N SER A 208 2.16 -10.87 -14.99
CA SER A 208 0.72 -10.67 -15.18
C SER A 208 0.00 -10.69 -13.82
N LEU A 209 -1.21 -10.15 -13.74
CA LEU A 209 -2.00 -10.21 -12.51
C LEU A 209 -2.16 -11.66 -11.99
N ILE A 210 -2.51 -12.58 -12.90
CA ILE A 210 -2.66 -14.01 -12.58
C ILE A 210 -1.30 -14.60 -12.15
N GLY A 211 -0.22 -14.27 -12.86
CA GLY A 211 1.13 -14.73 -12.52
C GLY A 211 1.58 -14.26 -11.13
N GLY A 212 1.32 -13.00 -10.78
CA GLY A 212 1.60 -12.46 -9.45
C GLY A 212 0.80 -13.18 -8.35
N TRP A 213 -0.48 -13.48 -8.59
CA TRP A 213 -1.30 -14.28 -7.67
C TRP A 213 -0.79 -15.71 -7.49
N GLN A 214 -0.41 -16.37 -8.59
CA GLN A 214 0.14 -17.72 -8.55
C GLN A 214 1.49 -17.76 -7.81
N GLU A 215 2.39 -16.82 -8.08
CA GLU A 215 3.68 -16.66 -7.41
C GLU A 215 3.47 -16.45 -5.91
N MET A 216 2.68 -15.45 -5.54
CA MET A 216 2.34 -15.11 -4.15
C MET A 216 1.77 -16.31 -3.38
N ARG A 217 0.82 -17.05 -3.95
CA ARG A 217 0.20 -18.22 -3.29
C ARG A 217 1.15 -19.42 -3.21
N LYS A 218 2.00 -19.65 -4.21
CA LYS A 218 3.03 -20.70 -4.16
C LYS A 218 4.06 -20.40 -3.09
N THR A 219 4.52 -19.14 -3.00
CA THR A 219 5.42 -18.70 -1.93
C THR A 219 4.79 -18.89 -0.56
N TRP A 220 3.55 -18.42 -0.38
CA TRP A 220 2.85 -18.61 0.89
C TRP A 220 2.70 -20.10 1.27
N LYS A 221 2.34 -20.97 0.32
CA LYS A 221 2.26 -22.41 0.59
C LYS A 221 3.60 -22.98 1.06
N LYS A 222 4.70 -22.59 0.40
CA LYS A 222 6.04 -23.01 0.80
C LYS A 222 6.44 -22.45 2.17
N GLN A 223 6.04 -21.23 2.50
CA GLN A 223 6.25 -20.62 3.81
C GLN A 223 5.53 -21.35 4.96
N GLN A 224 4.48 -22.14 4.66
CA GLN A 224 3.84 -22.99 5.67
C GLN A 224 4.69 -24.21 6.05
N GLU A 225 5.61 -24.63 5.17
CA GLU A 225 6.54 -25.76 5.39
C GLU A 225 7.92 -25.26 5.83
N ASP A 226 8.38 -24.15 5.24
CA ASP A 226 9.65 -23.47 5.52
C ASP A 226 9.39 -21.97 5.79
N PRO A 227 9.19 -21.57 7.05
CA PRO A 227 8.90 -20.18 7.41
C PRO A 227 9.97 -19.16 6.98
N GLY A 228 11.20 -19.61 6.74
CA GLY A 228 12.30 -18.76 6.27
C GLY A 228 12.30 -18.54 4.76
N TYR A 229 11.46 -19.26 4.01
CA TYR A 229 11.44 -19.15 2.56
C TYR A 229 11.02 -17.75 2.10
N GLN A 230 11.85 -17.14 1.26
CA GLN A 230 11.52 -15.94 0.53
C GLN A 230 11.66 -16.17 -0.97
N TYR A 231 10.75 -15.60 -1.75
CA TYR A 231 10.80 -15.71 -3.20
C TYR A 231 11.96 -14.89 -3.75
N ASP A 232 12.84 -15.52 -4.52
CA ASP A 232 13.93 -14.83 -5.17
C ASP A 232 13.53 -14.38 -6.58
N THR A 233 13.36 -13.07 -6.74
CA THR A 233 12.97 -12.48 -8.03
C THR A 233 14.19 -12.49 -8.96
N PRO A 234 14.12 -13.16 -10.13
CA PRO A 234 15.21 -13.12 -11.09
C PRO A 234 15.44 -11.69 -11.58
N LEU A 235 16.65 -11.18 -11.37
CA LEU A 235 17.11 -9.89 -11.87
C LEU A 235 17.83 -10.07 -13.21
N PRO A 236 17.82 -9.06 -14.10
CA PRO A 236 18.64 -9.08 -15.30
C PRO A 236 20.12 -9.17 -14.93
N GLU A 237 20.93 -9.76 -15.83
CA GLU A 237 22.38 -9.81 -15.65
C GLU A 237 22.95 -8.39 -15.48
N HIS A 238 23.82 -8.22 -14.49
CA HIS A 238 24.51 -6.96 -14.26
C HIS A 238 25.38 -6.68 -15.48
N LYS A 239 25.04 -5.66 -16.27
CA LYS A 239 25.99 -5.14 -17.25
C LYS A 239 27.08 -4.45 -16.45
N ASP A 240 28.31 -4.92 -16.56
CA ASP A 240 29.47 -4.18 -16.08
C ASP A 240 29.50 -2.84 -16.81
N TYR A 241 28.92 -1.82 -16.18
CA TYR A 241 29.20 -0.45 -16.53
C TYR A 241 30.65 -0.24 -16.11
N ASN A 242 31.57 -0.29 -17.08
CA ASN A 242 32.94 0.18 -16.88
C ASN A 242 32.86 1.48 -16.06
N GLU A 243 33.46 1.50 -14.88
CA GLU A 243 33.62 2.68 -14.03
C GLU A 243 34.17 3.81 -14.89
N LYS A 244 33.29 4.64 -15.44
CA LYS A 244 33.68 5.85 -16.15
C LYS A 244 33.50 6.98 -15.17
N GLU A 245 34.66 7.51 -14.76
CA GLU A 245 34.90 8.76 -14.05
C GLU A 245 33.82 9.18 -13.05
N HIS A 246 34.13 8.93 -11.78
CA HIS A 246 33.45 9.51 -10.62
C HIS A 246 33.19 11.01 -10.84
N ASP A 247 31.93 11.37 -11.05
CA ASP A 247 31.50 12.76 -11.17
C ASP A 247 31.62 13.40 -9.77
N PRO A 248 32.39 14.50 -9.60
CA PRO A 248 32.52 15.19 -8.31
C PRO A 248 31.19 15.63 -7.70
N SER A 249 30.11 15.69 -8.48
CA SER A 249 28.76 15.99 -8.00
C SER A 249 28.07 14.83 -7.27
N GLU A 250 28.55 13.59 -7.40
CA GLU A 250 28.05 12.44 -6.61
C GLU A 250 28.36 12.58 -5.11
N ALA A 251 29.40 13.35 -4.76
CA ALA A 251 29.72 13.70 -3.37
C ALA A 251 28.72 14.69 -2.73
N SER A 252 27.76 15.24 -3.49
CA SER A 252 26.74 16.17 -2.99
C SER A 252 25.46 15.48 -2.50
N LEU A 253 25.32 14.17 -2.68
CA LEU A 253 24.29 13.39 -2.01
C LEU A 253 24.83 13.06 -0.62
N GLY A 254 24.45 13.88 0.37
CA GLY A 254 24.97 13.85 1.74
C GLY A 254 25.17 12.43 2.28
N GLU A 255 26.33 12.24 2.90
CA GLU A 255 26.78 10.99 3.53
C GLU A 255 25.69 10.40 4.43
N LEU A 256 24.94 9.43 3.91
CA LEU A 256 24.33 8.39 4.73
C LEU A 256 25.36 7.26 4.79
N ASP A 257 26.41 7.47 5.58
CA ASP A 257 27.40 6.44 5.88
C ASP A 257 26.66 5.22 6.48
N PRO A 258 26.73 4.03 5.86
CA PRO A 258 26.14 2.81 6.39
C PRO A 258 26.61 2.46 7.81
N LYS A 259 27.78 2.95 8.23
CA LYS A 259 28.32 2.74 9.58
C LYS A 259 27.63 3.55 10.67
N ALA A 260 26.76 4.50 10.31
CA ALA A 260 25.96 5.25 11.29
C ALA A 260 24.85 4.40 11.95
N PHE A 261 24.69 3.14 11.53
CA PHE A 261 23.64 2.23 12.01
C PHE A 261 24.16 0.92 12.64
N GLU A 262 25.46 0.80 12.90
CA GLU A 262 26.04 -0.30 13.71
C GLU A 262 25.90 -0.06 15.21
#